data_AF-A0A6P0XVC1-F1
#
_entry.id   AF-A0A6P0XVC1-F1
#
_cell.length_a   1.000
_cell.length_b   1.000
_cell.length_c   1.000
_cell.angle_alpha   90.00
_cell.angle_beta   90.00
_cell.angle_gamma   90.00
#
_symmetry.space_group_name_H-M   'P 1'
#
loop_
_entity.id
_entity.type
_entity.pdbx_description
1 polymer ?
#
loop_
_entity_poly.entity_id
_entity_poly.type
_entity_poly.pdbx_seq_one_letter_code
_entity_poly.pdbx_strand_id
1 'polypeptide(L)'
;MVSRCIATGKAGWGEIFRSLIDQRVEIMATQPVIDNDDNAIALVTATLTFSQLHDFLKRLKISKSGEAFILNRYGQLIASSATSEPFIQDNGDLELIDASNSNDLLVNSASKHLKDRFEDLNQIQSNLLLNFDIDGQQQFLQVVPFNDQYGLDWLILVVIPEADFTERIHGNTRITIALCFIALIIAIIFGLFSCELIIKPVKNLKQAATSISIGKWEQRVKEVPIEELAVLAQGFNQMTEQLKKTFVELENKNTALQEADQFKDEFMKNISHELRTPLNSIICSIK
;
A
#
# COMPACT_ATOMS: atom_id res chain seq x y z
N MET A 1 -56.14 -19.47 -2.16
CA MET A 1 -55.29 -18.90 -3.23
C MET A 1 -55.88 -19.11 -4.65
N VAL A 2 -56.22 -20.34 -5.05
CA VAL A 2 -56.98 -20.61 -6.30
C VAL A 2 -58.22 -19.70 -6.45
N SER A 3 -58.92 -19.45 -5.34
CA SER A 3 -60.05 -18.52 -5.27
C SER A 3 -59.71 -17.06 -5.59
N ARG A 4 -58.50 -16.58 -5.25
CA ARG A 4 -58.09 -15.17 -5.45
C ARG A 4 -57.70 -14.89 -6.91
N CYS A 5 -57.01 -15.81 -7.57
CA CYS A 5 -56.69 -15.69 -9.01
C CYS A 5 -57.95 -15.80 -9.87
N ILE A 6 -58.88 -16.68 -9.51
CA ILE A 6 -60.18 -16.79 -10.20
C ILE A 6 -61.03 -15.51 -9.97
N ALA A 7 -61.05 -14.97 -8.75
CA ALA A 7 -61.83 -13.77 -8.44
C ALA A 7 -61.25 -12.47 -9.03
N THR A 8 -59.93 -12.40 -9.26
CA THR A 8 -59.27 -11.18 -9.75
C THR A 8 -58.93 -11.21 -11.25
N GLY A 9 -58.96 -12.40 -11.88
CA GLY A 9 -58.57 -12.56 -13.29
C GLY A 9 -57.11 -12.22 -13.58
N LYS A 10 -56.25 -12.12 -12.56
CA LYS A 10 -54.85 -11.71 -12.70
C LYS A 10 -53.89 -12.84 -12.31
N ALA A 11 -52.76 -12.87 -13.02
CA ALA A 11 -51.64 -13.73 -12.66
C ALA A 11 -51.03 -13.27 -11.32
N GLY A 12 -50.50 -14.21 -10.54
CA GLY A 12 -50.01 -13.92 -9.20
C GLY A 12 -49.27 -15.08 -8.56
N TRP A 13 -48.54 -14.76 -7.48
CA TRP A 13 -47.84 -15.75 -6.66
C TRP A 13 -48.68 -16.32 -5.53
N GLY A 14 -48.36 -17.57 -5.24
CA GLY A 14 -48.88 -18.41 -4.18
C GLY A 14 -48.54 -17.97 -2.79
N GLU A 15 -49.33 -18.46 -1.85
CA GLU A 15 -48.86 -18.55 -0.48
C GLU A 15 -47.80 -19.64 -0.37
N ILE A 16 -46.95 -19.45 0.64
CA ILE A 16 -46.18 -20.47 1.34
C ILE A 16 -46.93 -21.79 1.59
N PHE A 17 -46.73 -22.91 0.87
CA PHE A 17 -47.39 -24.15 1.30
C PHE A 17 -46.52 -25.40 1.19
N ARG A 18 -46.92 -26.42 1.95
CA ARG A 18 -46.35 -27.75 1.89
C ARG A 18 -47.20 -28.62 0.98
N SER A 19 -46.59 -29.18 -0.05
CA SER A 19 -47.25 -30.10 -0.97
C SER A 19 -47.73 -31.34 -0.23
N LEU A 20 -49.00 -31.69 -0.43
CA LEU A 20 -49.59 -32.90 0.16
C LEU A 20 -49.05 -34.19 -0.49
N ILE A 21 -48.47 -34.09 -1.68
CA ILE A 21 -48.03 -35.23 -2.49
C ILE A 21 -46.64 -35.69 -2.08
N ASP A 22 -45.69 -34.77 -2.00
CA ASP A 22 -44.27 -35.06 -1.78
C ASP A 22 -43.69 -34.37 -0.54
N GLN A 23 -44.54 -33.70 0.24
CA GLN A 23 -44.20 -33.04 1.50
C GLN A 23 -43.15 -31.92 1.37
N ARG A 24 -42.85 -31.46 0.15
CA ARG A 24 -41.91 -30.37 -0.11
C ARG A 24 -42.57 -29.02 0.08
N VAL A 25 -41.77 -28.02 0.43
CA VAL A 25 -42.20 -26.62 0.54
C VAL A 25 -42.11 -25.97 -0.82
N GLU A 26 -43.22 -25.38 -1.25
CA GLU A 26 -43.41 -24.92 -2.62
C GLU A 26 -44.16 -23.60 -2.66
N ILE A 27 -43.94 -22.85 -3.73
CA ILE A 27 -44.72 -21.68 -4.10
C ILE A 27 -45.21 -21.86 -5.54
N MET A 28 -46.45 -21.42 -5.80
CA MET A 28 -47.07 -21.57 -7.12
C MET A 28 -47.24 -20.21 -7.79
N ALA A 29 -46.68 -20.08 -8.99
CA ALA A 29 -47.09 -19.01 -9.92
C ALA A 29 -48.36 -19.47 -10.62
N THR A 30 -49.42 -18.66 -10.57
CA THR A 30 -50.72 -18.99 -11.16
C THR A 30 -51.09 -17.96 -12.20
N GLN A 31 -51.56 -18.41 -13.36
CA GLN A 31 -52.07 -17.59 -14.44
C GLN A 31 -53.47 -18.07 -14.84
N PRO A 32 -54.51 -17.22 -14.74
CA PRO A 32 -55.83 -17.60 -15.22
C PRO A 32 -55.87 -17.64 -16.75
N VAL A 33 -56.55 -18.66 -17.27
CA VAL A 33 -56.93 -18.77 -18.67
C VAL A 33 -58.32 -18.20 -18.81
N ILE A 34 -58.42 -17.13 -19.59
CA ILE A 34 -59.63 -16.34 -19.74
C ILE A 34 -60.21 -16.63 -21.13
N ASP A 35 -61.53 -16.79 -21.22
CA ASP A 35 -62.25 -16.93 -22.48
C ASP A 35 -62.50 -15.55 -23.16
N ASN A 36 -63.00 -15.53 -24.38
CA ASN A 36 -63.37 -14.32 -25.11
C ASN A 36 -64.40 -13.44 -24.37
N ASP A 37 -65.20 -14.00 -23.46
CA ASP A 37 -66.18 -13.30 -22.62
C ASP A 37 -65.60 -12.81 -21.26
N ASP A 38 -64.27 -12.70 -21.14
CA ASP A 38 -63.54 -12.27 -19.93
C ASP A 38 -63.74 -13.17 -18.67
N ASN A 39 -64.26 -14.38 -18.86
CA ASN A 39 -64.45 -15.35 -17.78
C ASN A 39 -63.22 -16.23 -17.58
N ALA A 40 -62.77 -16.42 -16.34
CA ALA A 40 -61.70 -17.36 -16.01
C ALA A 40 -62.20 -18.81 -16.08
N ILE A 41 -61.78 -19.54 -17.12
CA ILE A 41 -62.24 -20.90 -17.41
C ILE A 41 -61.26 -21.99 -16.93
N ALA A 42 -59.98 -21.66 -16.77
CA ALA A 42 -58.98 -22.55 -16.22
C ALA A 42 -57.85 -21.77 -15.53
N LEU A 43 -56.96 -22.48 -14.83
CA LEU A 43 -55.73 -21.92 -14.29
C LEU A 43 -54.54 -22.74 -14.79
N VAL A 44 -53.51 -22.06 -15.28
CA VAL A 44 -52.20 -22.65 -15.50
C VAL A 44 -51.35 -22.33 -14.27
N THR A 45 -50.76 -23.35 -13.67
CA THR A 45 -49.91 -23.19 -12.49
C THR A 45 -48.52 -23.75 -12.77
N ALA A 46 -47.49 -22.99 -12.41
CA ALA A 46 -46.12 -23.45 -12.35
C ALA A 46 -45.69 -23.48 -10.89
N THR A 47 -45.16 -24.61 -10.45
CA THR A 47 -44.72 -24.81 -9.07
C THR A 47 -43.21 -24.72 -8.98
N LEU A 48 -42.72 -23.93 -8.03
CA LEU A 48 -41.30 -23.82 -7.70
C LEU A 48 -41.09 -24.37 -6.30
N THR A 49 -40.19 -25.34 -6.18
CA THR A 49 -39.85 -25.91 -4.86
C THR A 49 -38.72 -25.11 -4.23
N PHE A 50 -38.72 -24.99 -2.90
CA PHE A 50 -37.63 -24.31 -2.19
C PHE A 50 -36.30 -25.06 -2.35
N SER A 51 -36.37 -26.39 -2.51
CA SER A 51 -35.19 -27.21 -2.83
C SER A 51 -34.57 -26.82 -4.18
N GLN A 52 -35.36 -26.47 -5.20
CA GLN A 52 -34.83 -26.00 -6.48
C GLN A 52 -34.08 -24.67 -6.34
N LEU A 53 -34.60 -23.75 -5.50
CA LEU A 53 -33.92 -22.50 -5.19
C LEU A 53 -32.62 -22.73 -4.40
N HIS A 54 -32.65 -23.61 -3.40
CA HIS A 54 -31.46 -24.03 -2.66
C HIS A 54 -30.38 -24.58 -3.61
N ASP A 55 -30.73 -25.55 -4.45
CA ASP A 55 -29.82 -26.18 -5.42
C ASP A 55 -29.30 -25.17 -6.44
N PHE A 56 -30.11 -24.17 -6.81
CA PHE A 56 -29.65 -23.06 -7.64
C PHE A 56 -28.60 -22.22 -6.92
N LEU A 57 -28.87 -21.76 -5.70
CA LEU A 57 -27.94 -20.93 -4.92
C LEU A 57 -26.64 -21.66 -4.61
N LYS A 58 -26.69 -22.95 -4.26
CA LYS A 58 -25.51 -23.78 -3.98
C LYS A 58 -24.58 -23.94 -5.19
N ARG A 59 -25.10 -23.81 -6.41
CA ARG A 59 -24.31 -23.85 -7.66
C ARG A 59 -23.63 -22.52 -7.98
N LEU A 60 -24.01 -21.43 -7.32
CA LEU A 60 -23.39 -20.12 -7.53
C LEU A 60 -22.01 -20.10 -6.88
N LYS A 61 -20.99 -19.74 -7.65
CA LYS A 61 -19.63 -19.50 -7.13
C LYS A 61 -19.53 -18.05 -6.68
N ILE A 62 -19.89 -17.80 -5.43
CA ILE A 62 -19.87 -16.45 -4.83
C ILE A 62 -18.43 -16.10 -4.41
N SER A 63 -17.89 -16.86 -3.47
CA SER A 63 -16.50 -16.80 -3.02
C SER A 63 -16.09 -18.16 -2.43
N LYS A 64 -15.00 -18.24 -1.65
CA LYS A 64 -14.55 -19.50 -1.05
C LYS A 64 -15.47 -19.94 0.09
N SER A 65 -15.90 -18.98 0.91
CA SER A 65 -16.68 -19.20 2.13
C SER A 65 -17.91 -18.29 2.22
N GLY A 66 -18.20 -17.50 1.19
CA GLY A 66 -19.37 -16.64 1.12
C GLY A 66 -20.64 -17.39 0.74
N GLU A 67 -21.76 -16.80 1.10
CA GLU A 67 -23.08 -17.42 1.01
C GLU A 67 -24.12 -16.48 0.41
N ALA A 68 -25.07 -17.06 -0.31
CA ALA A 68 -26.27 -16.37 -0.76
C ALA A 68 -27.50 -17.02 -0.16
N PHE A 69 -28.44 -16.21 0.26
CA PHE A 69 -29.71 -16.68 0.78
C PHE A 69 -30.83 -15.69 0.48
N ILE A 70 -32.06 -16.18 0.53
CA ILE A 70 -33.27 -15.44 0.20
C ILE A 70 -34.15 -15.44 1.44
N LEU A 71 -34.64 -14.26 1.81
CA LEU A 71 -35.60 -14.06 2.90
C LEU A 71 -36.90 -13.50 2.36
N ASN A 72 -38.01 -13.78 3.05
CA ASN A 72 -39.19 -12.95 2.93
C ASN A 72 -39.06 -11.67 3.79
N ARG A 73 -40.02 -10.75 3.66
CA ARG A 73 -40.06 -9.52 4.47
C ARG A 73 -40.24 -9.73 5.97
N TYR A 74 -40.64 -10.92 6.40
CA TYR A 74 -40.73 -11.30 7.81
C TYR A 74 -39.39 -11.80 8.37
N GLY A 75 -38.34 -11.89 7.55
CA GLY A 75 -37.02 -12.38 7.96
C GLY A 75 -36.90 -13.90 7.99
N GLN A 76 -37.87 -14.62 7.42
CA GLN A 76 -37.86 -16.07 7.34
C GLN A 76 -37.12 -16.54 6.08
N LEU A 77 -36.40 -17.64 6.21
CA LEU A 77 -35.56 -18.21 5.17
C LEU A 77 -36.41 -18.90 4.08
N ILE A 78 -36.18 -18.50 2.83
CA ILE A 78 -36.78 -19.10 1.64
C ILE A 78 -35.81 -20.11 1.01
N ALA A 79 -34.54 -19.73 0.88
CA ALA A 79 -33.49 -20.60 0.39
C ALA A 79 -32.13 -20.09 0.88
N SER A 80 -31.13 -20.97 1.00
CA SER A 80 -29.74 -20.62 1.33
C SER A 80 -28.79 -21.48 0.51
N SER A 81 -27.58 -21.01 0.21
CA SER A 81 -26.52 -21.84 -0.38
C SER A 81 -25.89 -22.82 0.61
N ALA A 82 -26.06 -22.61 1.92
CA ALA A 82 -25.42 -23.39 2.98
C ALA A 82 -26.36 -24.37 3.71
N THR A 83 -27.57 -23.93 4.05
CA THR A 83 -28.54 -24.75 4.80
C THR A 83 -29.40 -25.59 3.86
N SER A 84 -29.46 -26.91 4.07
CA SER A 84 -30.17 -27.84 3.17
C SER A 84 -31.70 -27.72 3.21
N GLU A 85 -32.28 -27.32 4.35
CA GLU A 85 -33.74 -27.20 4.50
C GLU A 85 -34.10 -25.96 5.37
N PRO A 86 -34.81 -24.96 4.82
CA PRO A 86 -35.11 -23.70 5.51
C PRO A 86 -36.41 -23.74 6.34
N PHE A 87 -36.80 -24.90 6.86
CA PHE A 87 -38.05 -25.07 7.62
C PHE A 87 -37.86 -26.08 8.77
N ILE A 88 -38.60 -25.88 9.86
CA ILE A 88 -38.65 -26.80 11.01
C ILE A 88 -39.99 -27.53 10.97
N GLN A 89 -39.97 -28.82 11.31
CA GLN A 89 -41.17 -29.61 11.52
C GLN A 89 -41.57 -29.52 12.99
N ASP A 90 -42.57 -28.69 13.31
CA ASP A 90 -43.23 -28.70 14.61
C ASP A 90 -44.72 -29.04 14.44
N ASN A 91 -45.17 -30.10 15.13
CA ASN A 91 -46.57 -30.55 15.22
C ASN A 91 -47.39 -30.72 13.91
N GLY A 92 -46.74 -30.77 12.74
CA GLY A 92 -47.40 -30.98 11.44
C GLY A 92 -47.65 -29.71 10.63
N ASP A 93 -47.44 -28.53 11.23
CA ASP A 93 -47.53 -27.25 10.54
C ASP A 93 -46.19 -26.88 9.88
N LEU A 94 -46.28 -26.16 8.77
CA LEU A 94 -45.10 -25.63 8.07
C LEU A 94 -44.64 -24.36 8.79
N GLU A 95 -43.48 -24.41 9.44
CA GLU A 95 -42.83 -23.21 9.98
C GLU A 95 -41.50 -22.94 9.26
N LEU A 96 -41.42 -21.81 8.58
CA LEU A 96 -40.18 -21.35 7.96
C LEU A 96 -39.20 -20.89 9.06
N ILE A 97 -37.93 -21.26 8.92
CA ILE A 97 -36.89 -20.88 9.87
C ILE A 97 -36.71 -19.37 9.83
N ASP A 98 -36.76 -18.73 10.98
CA ASP A 98 -36.26 -17.36 11.11
C ASP A 98 -34.74 -17.36 10.87
N ALA A 99 -34.28 -16.62 9.87
CA ALA A 99 -32.87 -16.65 9.48
C ALA A 99 -31.93 -16.15 10.57
N SER A 100 -32.39 -15.32 11.50
CA SER A 100 -31.61 -14.93 12.70
C SER A 100 -31.41 -16.07 13.70
N ASN A 101 -32.10 -17.20 13.52
CA ASN A 101 -31.98 -18.43 14.30
C ASN A 101 -31.41 -19.59 13.47
N SER A 102 -30.90 -19.33 12.27
CA SER A 102 -30.24 -20.35 11.44
C SER A 102 -29.05 -20.96 12.18
N ASN A 103 -28.80 -22.25 11.95
CA ASN A 103 -27.59 -22.95 12.41
C ASN A 103 -26.34 -22.55 11.62
N ASP A 104 -26.52 -21.95 10.44
CA ASP A 104 -25.42 -21.40 9.67
C ASP A 104 -24.96 -20.05 10.25
N LEU A 105 -23.66 -19.89 10.49
CA LEU A 105 -23.09 -18.71 11.13
C LEU A 105 -23.25 -17.43 10.30
N LEU A 106 -23.07 -17.51 8.98
CA LEU A 106 -23.15 -16.35 8.09
C LEU A 106 -24.60 -15.92 7.91
N VAL A 107 -25.51 -16.85 7.66
CA VAL A 107 -26.96 -16.57 7.59
C VAL A 107 -27.45 -15.98 8.91
N ASN A 108 -27.08 -16.58 10.04
CA ASN A 108 -27.48 -16.14 11.37
C ASN A 108 -27.03 -14.70 11.66
N SER A 109 -25.72 -14.46 11.51
CA SER A 109 -25.10 -13.18 11.87
C SER A 109 -25.53 -12.05 10.95
N ALA A 110 -25.63 -12.31 9.65
CA ALA A 110 -26.11 -11.32 8.69
C ALA A 110 -27.59 -10.97 8.92
N SER A 111 -28.43 -11.96 9.22
CA SER A 111 -29.84 -11.73 9.49
C SER A 111 -30.07 -10.96 10.79
N LYS A 112 -29.30 -11.27 11.84
CA LYS A 112 -29.29 -10.47 13.08
C LYS A 112 -28.86 -9.03 12.82
N HIS A 113 -27.72 -8.85 12.14
CA HIS A 113 -27.22 -7.52 11.81
C HIS A 113 -28.24 -6.70 11.00
N LEU A 114 -28.94 -7.34 10.06
CA LEU A 114 -29.96 -6.68 9.26
C LEU A 114 -31.17 -6.25 10.11
N LYS A 115 -31.66 -7.11 11.00
CA LYS A 115 -32.77 -6.80 11.92
C LYS A 115 -32.41 -5.74 12.95
N ASP A 116 -31.19 -5.78 13.48
CA ASP A 116 -30.69 -4.78 14.43
C ASP A 116 -30.63 -3.38 13.78
N ARG A 117 -30.37 -3.32 12.47
CA ARG A 117 -30.32 -2.07 11.72
C ARG A 117 -31.68 -1.62 11.20
N PHE A 118 -32.53 -2.57 10.80
CA PHE A 118 -33.85 -2.33 10.25
C PHE A 118 -34.86 -3.16 11.06
N GLU A 119 -35.53 -2.50 12.01
CA GLU A 119 -36.60 -3.14 12.82
C GLU A 119 -37.68 -3.77 11.92
N ASP A 120 -37.95 -3.15 10.77
CA ASP A 120 -38.86 -3.64 9.74
C ASP A 120 -38.15 -3.76 8.38
N LEU A 121 -38.04 -5.00 7.88
CA LEU A 121 -37.39 -5.30 6.60
C LEU A 121 -38.19 -4.77 5.38
N ASN A 122 -39.44 -4.35 5.55
CA ASN A 122 -40.21 -3.65 4.51
C ASN A 122 -39.61 -2.28 4.17
N GLN A 123 -38.75 -1.71 5.03
CA GLN A 123 -38.07 -0.44 4.75
C GLN A 123 -36.98 -0.56 3.67
N ILE A 124 -36.52 -1.78 3.37
CA ILE A 124 -35.46 -2.04 2.38
C ILE A 124 -36.06 -2.02 0.97
N GLN A 125 -36.18 -0.84 0.40
CA GLN A 125 -36.77 -0.63 -0.95
C GLN A 125 -35.71 -0.50 -2.07
N SER A 126 -34.43 -0.39 -1.72
CA SER A 126 -33.32 -0.28 -2.67
C SER A 126 -32.17 -1.22 -2.29
N ASN A 127 -31.26 -1.46 -3.23
CA ASN A 127 -30.05 -2.23 -2.99
C ASN A 127 -29.21 -1.58 -1.89
N LEU A 128 -28.72 -2.38 -0.95
CA LEU A 128 -27.87 -1.95 0.15
C LEU A 128 -26.57 -2.76 0.14
N LEU A 129 -25.49 -2.08 0.54
CA LEU A 129 -24.23 -2.71 0.88
C LEU A 129 -23.92 -2.32 2.32
N LEU A 130 -23.78 -3.32 3.18
CA LEU A 130 -23.51 -3.19 4.60
C LEU A 130 -22.24 -3.96 4.92
N ASN A 131 -21.55 -3.52 5.98
CA ASN A 131 -20.39 -4.22 6.50
C ASN A 131 -20.66 -4.55 7.96
N PHE A 132 -20.27 -5.74 8.38
CA PHE A 132 -20.39 -6.17 9.76
C PHE A 132 -19.25 -7.11 10.12
N ASP A 133 -19.08 -7.37 11.41
CA ASP A 133 -17.98 -8.16 11.94
C ASP A 133 -18.50 -9.46 12.55
N ILE A 134 -17.80 -10.56 12.28
CA ILE A 134 -17.98 -11.85 12.96
C ILE A 134 -16.61 -12.26 13.49
N ASP A 135 -16.47 -12.35 14.82
CA ASP A 135 -15.23 -12.77 15.49
C ASP A 135 -13.96 -12.01 15.04
N GLY A 136 -14.09 -10.71 14.78
CA GLY A 136 -13.00 -9.85 14.30
C GLY A 136 -12.70 -9.97 12.80
N GLN A 137 -13.50 -10.71 12.04
CA GLN A 137 -13.45 -10.81 10.59
C GLN A 137 -14.56 -9.98 9.96
N GLN A 138 -14.18 -9.00 9.16
CA GLN A 138 -15.11 -8.17 8.39
C GLN A 138 -15.83 -8.98 7.32
N GLN A 139 -17.12 -8.69 7.17
CA GLN A 139 -18.05 -9.33 6.25
C GLN A 139 -18.71 -8.25 5.40
N PHE A 140 -18.80 -8.49 4.09
CA PHE A 140 -19.56 -7.67 3.17
C PHE A 140 -20.94 -8.29 2.96
N LEU A 141 -21.99 -7.57 3.32
CA LEU A 141 -23.37 -7.96 3.12
C LEU A 141 -24.02 -7.10 2.04
N GLN A 142 -24.38 -7.71 0.93
CA GLN A 142 -25.22 -7.09 -0.08
C GLN A 142 -26.66 -7.55 0.10
N VAL A 143 -27.61 -6.60 0.14
CA VAL A 143 -29.05 -6.87 0.21
C VAL A 143 -29.72 -6.28 -1.02
N VAL A 144 -30.42 -7.13 -1.78
CA VAL A 144 -31.11 -6.76 -3.01
C VAL A 144 -32.59 -7.10 -2.83
N PRO A 145 -33.48 -6.09 -2.73
CA PRO A 145 -34.91 -6.37 -2.75
C PRO A 145 -35.33 -6.89 -4.12
N PHE A 146 -36.08 -7.98 -4.12
CA PHE A 146 -36.66 -8.60 -5.29
C PHE A 146 -38.17 -8.55 -5.18
N ASN A 147 -38.76 -7.57 -5.86
CA ASN A 147 -40.20 -7.45 -6.01
C ASN A 147 -40.61 -7.60 -7.48
N ASP A 148 -41.79 -8.16 -7.70
CA ASP A 148 -42.36 -8.26 -9.05
C ASP A 148 -43.80 -7.72 -9.11
N GLN A 149 -44.30 -7.55 -10.33
CA GLN A 149 -45.66 -7.05 -10.57
C GLN A 149 -46.75 -8.06 -10.16
N TYR A 150 -46.38 -9.30 -9.83
CA TYR A 150 -47.28 -10.39 -9.47
C TYR A 150 -47.37 -10.59 -7.95
N GLY A 151 -46.71 -9.73 -7.16
CA GLY A 151 -46.80 -9.66 -5.70
C GLY A 151 -45.76 -10.45 -4.94
N LEU A 152 -44.71 -10.95 -5.61
CA LEU A 152 -43.54 -11.50 -4.90
C LEU A 152 -42.77 -10.35 -4.27
N ASP A 153 -42.36 -10.52 -3.01
CA ASP A 153 -41.55 -9.52 -2.32
C ASP A 153 -40.57 -10.19 -1.35
N TRP A 154 -39.35 -10.39 -1.83
CA TRP A 154 -38.27 -11.08 -1.14
C TRP A 154 -37.02 -10.20 -1.06
N LEU A 155 -36.10 -10.60 -0.19
CA LEU A 155 -34.76 -10.04 -0.10
C LEU A 155 -33.75 -11.10 -0.50
N ILE A 156 -32.85 -10.78 -1.42
CA ILE A 156 -31.71 -11.61 -1.78
C ILE A 156 -30.49 -11.04 -1.06
N LEU A 157 -29.84 -11.85 -0.24
CA LEU A 157 -28.68 -11.48 0.55
C LEU A 157 -27.48 -12.27 0.07
N VAL A 158 -26.34 -11.59 -0.02
CA VAL A 158 -25.05 -12.21 -0.31
C VAL A 158 -24.07 -11.72 0.74
N VAL A 159 -23.47 -12.65 1.47
CA VAL A 159 -22.48 -12.38 2.52
C VAL A 159 -21.15 -12.94 2.08
N ILE A 160 -20.12 -12.09 2.07
CA ILE A 160 -18.78 -12.48 1.65
C ILE A 160 -17.76 -12.04 2.71
N PRO A 161 -17.00 -12.97 3.31
CA PRO A 161 -15.90 -12.62 4.21
C PRO A 161 -14.80 -11.84 3.49
N GLU A 162 -14.30 -10.76 4.09
CA GLU A 162 -13.17 -9.98 3.54
C GLU A 162 -11.92 -10.86 3.36
N ALA A 163 -11.73 -11.82 4.26
CA ALA A 163 -10.64 -12.80 4.22
C ALA A 163 -10.53 -13.54 2.88
N ASP A 164 -11.66 -13.84 2.23
CA ASP A 164 -11.68 -14.54 0.94
C ASP A 164 -10.94 -13.76 -0.16
N PHE A 165 -10.92 -12.43 -0.07
CA PHE A 165 -10.20 -11.54 -0.99
C PHE A 165 -8.79 -11.24 -0.51
N THR A 166 -8.60 -11.05 0.80
CA THR A 166 -7.35 -10.57 1.38
C THR A 166 -6.32 -11.68 1.65
N GLU A 167 -6.73 -12.96 1.69
CA GLU A 167 -5.79 -14.09 1.82
C GLU A 167 -4.65 -14.03 0.79
N ARG A 168 -4.96 -13.63 -0.45
CA ARG A 168 -3.94 -13.45 -1.51
C ARG A 168 -3.06 -12.22 -1.29
N ILE A 169 -3.56 -11.19 -0.61
CA ILE A 169 -2.87 -9.91 -0.40
C ILE A 169 -1.91 -10.01 0.80
N HIS A 170 -2.34 -10.61 1.90
CA HIS A 170 -1.54 -10.70 3.12
C HIS A 170 -0.31 -11.61 2.98
N GLY A 171 -0.40 -12.69 2.19
CA GLY A 171 0.76 -13.54 1.90
C GLY A 171 1.90 -12.77 1.22
N ASN A 172 1.55 -11.94 0.23
CA ASN A 172 2.52 -11.11 -0.49
C ASN A 172 3.10 -10.00 0.39
N THR A 173 2.32 -9.46 1.32
CA THR A 173 2.76 -8.39 2.23
C THR A 173 3.96 -8.81 3.07
N ARG A 174 3.99 -10.05 3.58
CA ARG A 174 5.15 -10.56 4.36
C ARG A 174 6.42 -10.65 3.51
N ILE A 175 6.29 -11.11 2.26
CA ILE A 175 7.42 -11.19 1.32
C ILE A 175 7.91 -9.77 0.98
N THR A 176 7.00 -8.82 0.74
CA THR A 176 7.37 -7.42 0.49
C THR A 176 8.12 -6.82 1.67
N ILE A 177 7.65 -7.03 2.91
CA ILE A 177 8.35 -6.56 4.12
C ILE A 177 9.75 -7.17 4.21
N ALA A 178 9.90 -8.48 3.98
CA ALA A 178 11.20 -9.14 3.99
C ALA A 178 12.14 -8.57 2.91
N LEU A 179 11.65 -8.34 1.70
CA LEU A 179 12.42 -7.71 0.62
C LEU A 179 12.82 -6.27 0.96
N CYS A 180 11.95 -5.49 1.58
CA CYS A 180 12.27 -4.15 2.08
C CYS A 180 13.38 -4.19 3.13
N PHE A 181 13.35 -5.15 4.06
CA PHE A 181 14.43 -5.33 5.04
C PHE A 181 15.75 -5.70 4.39
N ILE A 182 15.75 -6.62 3.42
CA ILE A 182 16.95 -7.00 2.67
C ILE A 182 17.51 -5.80 1.90
N ALA A 183 16.66 -5.04 1.20
CA ALA A 183 17.06 -3.84 0.48
C ALA A 183 17.64 -2.78 1.41
N LEU A 184 17.07 -2.59 2.61
CA LEU A 184 17.58 -1.68 3.63
C LEU A 184 18.97 -2.10 4.12
N ILE A 185 19.18 -3.39 4.40
CA ILE A 185 20.49 -3.91 4.82
C ILE A 185 21.53 -3.68 3.72
N ILE A 186 21.20 -3.97 2.46
CA ILE A 186 22.07 -3.74 1.31
C ILE A 186 22.43 -2.25 1.20
N ALA A 187 21.44 -1.35 1.31
CA ALA A 187 21.67 0.09 1.24
C ALA A 187 22.59 0.59 2.36
N ILE A 188 22.43 0.09 3.59
CA ILE A 188 23.31 0.42 4.72
C ILE A 188 24.73 -0.06 4.45
N ILE A 189 24.90 -1.30 3.99
CA ILE A 189 26.21 -1.86 3.63
C ILE A 189 26.89 -0.99 2.57
N PHE A 190 26.20 -0.68 1.47
CA PHE A 190 26.73 0.20 0.42
C PHE A 190 27.08 1.60 0.94
N GLY A 191 26.26 2.16 1.84
CA GLY A 191 26.53 3.45 2.48
C GLY A 191 27.81 3.44 3.32
N LEU A 192 28.04 2.37 4.09
CA LEU A 192 29.26 2.19 4.88
C LEU A 192 30.49 2.02 3.98
N PHE A 193 30.41 1.20 2.93
CA PHE A 193 31.49 1.05 1.95
C PHE A 193 31.80 2.37 1.24
N SER A 194 30.78 3.14 0.84
CA SER A 194 30.95 4.45 0.20
C SER A 194 31.65 5.46 1.11
N CYS A 195 31.36 5.43 2.42
CA CYS A 195 32.04 6.28 3.41
C CYS A 195 33.55 6.03 3.45
N GLU A 196 33.98 4.77 3.40
CA GLU A 196 35.40 4.43 3.46
C GLU A 196 36.12 4.62 2.13
N LEU A 197 35.46 4.27 1.01
CA LEU A 197 36.09 4.28 -0.32
C LEU A 197 36.14 5.66 -0.96
N ILE A 198 35.13 6.51 -0.76
CA ILE A 198 34.98 7.79 -1.46
C ILE A 198 35.09 8.95 -0.47
N ILE A 199 34.24 8.97 0.56
CA ILE A 199 34.07 10.15 1.41
C ILE A 199 35.34 10.44 2.23
N LYS A 200 35.94 9.40 2.83
CA LYS A 200 37.14 9.56 3.67
C LYS A 200 38.36 10.05 2.89
N PRO A 201 38.76 9.49 1.73
CA PRO A 201 39.86 10.04 0.93
C PRO A 201 39.63 11.48 0.45
N VAL A 202 38.40 11.80 0.01
CA VAL A 202 38.06 13.17 -0.42
C VAL A 202 38.17 14.16 0.75
N LYS A 203 37.70 13.77 1.94
CA LYS A 203 37.86 14.60 3.16
C LYS A 203 39.34 14.79 3.53
N ASN A 204 40.16 13.74 3.41
CA ASN A 204 41.59 13.82 3.67
C ASN A 204 42.30 14.74 2.68
N LEU A 205 41.96 14.67 1.38
CA LEU A 205 42.45 15.58 0.34
C LEU A 205 42.10 17.04 0.65
N LYS A 206 40.83 17.30 1.01
CA LYS A 206 40.39 18.63 1.43
C LYS A 206 41.21 19.16 2.60
N GLN A 207 41.44 18.34 3.63
CA GLN A 207 42.20 18.72 4.80
C GLN A 207 43.67 19.03 4.44
N ALA A 208 44.30 18.19 3.62
CA ALA A 208 45.67 18.41 3.15
C ALA A 208 45.78 19.71 2.35
N ALA A 209 44.86 19.97 1.42
CA ALA A 209 44.82 21.22 0.64
C ALA A 209 44.69 22.45 1.54
N THR A 210 43.85 22.37 2.58
CA THR A 210 43.68 23.47 3.55
C THR A 210 44.98 23.69 4.35
N SER A 211 45.67 22.64 4.76
CA SER A 211 46.95 22.76 5.48
C SER A 211 48.05 23.44 4.65
N ILE A 212 48.11 23.14 3.35
CA ILE A 212 49.04 23.80 2.44
C ILE A 212 48.74 25.31 2.34
N SER A 213 47.46 25.70 2.28
CA SER A 213 47.07 27.12 2.19
C SER A 213 47.54 27.98 3.38
N ILE A 214 47.80 27.35 4.54
CA ILE A 214 48.31 28.00 5.75
C ILE A 214 49.82 27.76 5.97
N GLY A 215 50.55 27.31 4.93
CA GLY A 215 52.01 27.17 4.95
C GLY A 215 52.54 25.88 5.58
N LYS A 216 51.71 24.85 5.79
CA LYS A 216 52.14 23.53 6.29
C LYS A 216 52.39 22.58 5.11
N TRP A 217 53.63 22.51 4.63
CA TRP A 217 54.03 21.83 3.39
C TRP A 217 54.38 20.34 3.56
N GLU A 218 54.35 19.82 4.80
CA GLU A 218 54.78 18.47 5.15
C GLU A 218 53.67 17.41 5.00
N GLN A 219 52.41 17.83 4.79
CA GLN A 219 51.31 16.89 4.66
C GLN A 219 51.28 16.24 3.26
N ARG A 220 51.35 14.90 3.23
CA ARG A 220 51.14 14.09 2.03
C ARG A 220 49.85 13.29 2.14
N VAL A 221 49.09 13.23 1.06
CA VAL A 221 47.93 12.34 0.96
C VAL A 221 48.44 10.96 0.59
N LYS A 222 48.26 9.96 1.46
CA LYS A 222 48.71 8.57 1.26
C LYS A 222 47.52 7.65 1.08
N GLU A 223 47.73 6.62 0.25
CA GLU A 223 46.87 5.43 0.10
C GLU A 223 45.39 5.73 -0.13
N VAL A 224 45.03 5.80 -1.41
CA VAL A 224 43.65 6.02 -1.83
C VAL A 224 43.19 4.77 -2.59
N PRO A 225 42.07 4.15 -2.19
CA PRO A 225 41.65 2.85 -2.73
C PRO A 225 41.08 2.92 -4.15
N ILE A 226 40.56 4.07 -4.56
CA ILE A 226 40.00 4.30 -5.89
C ILE A 226 41.07 4.89 -6.79
N GLU A 227 41.26 4.32 -7.98
CA GLU A 227 42.30 4.70 -8.94
C GLU A 227 42.24 6.19 -9.30
N GLU A 228 41.05 6.70 -9.65
CA GLU A 228 40.86 8.11 -10.03
C GLU A 228 41.23 9.07 -8.89
N LEU A 229 40.86 8.72 -7.65
CA LEU A 229 41.21 9.52 -6.48
C LEU A 229 42.70 9.35 -6.11
N ALA A 230 43.32 8.21 -6.42
CA ALA A 230 44.75 7.99 -6.24
C ALA A 230 45.58 8.82 -7.21
N VAL A 231 45.18 8.88 -8.49
CA VAL A 231 45.79 9.76 -9.50
C VAL A 231 45.68 11.22 -9.05
N LEU A 232 44.52 11.64 -8.55
CA LEU A 232 44.33 12.99 -8.02
C LEU A 232 45.25 13.28 -6.81
N ALA A 233 45.37 12.33 -5.88
CA ALA A 233 46.26 12.46 -4.72
C ALA A 233 47.74 12.55 -5.13
N GLN A 234 48.16 11.78 -6.13
CA GLN A 234 49.53 11.85 -6.67
C GLN A 234 49.81 13.21 -7.30
N GLY A 235 48.91 13.71 -8.15
CA GLY A 235 49.06 15.04 -8.76
C GLY A 235 49.10 16.15 -7.71
N PHE A 236 48.25 16.07 -6.69
CA PHE A 236 48.27 16.99 -5.55
C PHE A 236 49.61 16.97 -4.80
N ASN A 237 50.14 15.77 -4.49
CA ASN A 237 51.43 15.64 -3.81
C ASN A 237 52.60 16.18 -4.67
N GLN A 238 52.59 15.96 -5.98
CA GLN A 238 53.60 16.50 -6.91
C GLN A 238 53.58 18.04 -6.94
N MET A 239 52.40 18.64 -7.04
CA MET A 239 52.21 20.10 -6.99
C MET A 239 52.72 20.68 -5.67
N THR A 240 52.41 20.02 -4.54
CA THR A 240 52.87 20.42 -3.20
C THR A 240 54.39 20.41 -3.11
N GLU A 241 55.04 19.39 -3.67
CA GLU A 241 56.50 19.28 -3.66
C GLU A 241 57.16 20.36 -4.53
N GLN A 242 56.57 20.67 -5.69
CA GLN A 242 57.05 21.76 -6.55
C GLN A 242 56.90 23.13 -5.85
N LEU A 243 55.74 23.42 -5.27
CA LEU A 243 55.52 24.65 -4.51
C LEU A 243 56.53 24.82 -3.37
N LYS A 244 56.79 23.75 -2.60
CA LYS A 244 57.79 23.77 -1.53
C LYS A 244 59.18 24.10 -2.07
N LYS A 245 59.60 23.49 -3.18
CA LYS A 245 60.90 23.77 -3.81
C LYS A 245 61.01 25.22 -4.27
N THR A 246 59.97 25.74 -4.94
CA THR A 246 59.93 27.15 -5.37
C THR A 246 60.01 28.10 -4.18
N PHE A 247 59.32 27.80 -3.07
CA PHE A 247 59.35 28.64 -1.88
C PHE A 247 60.75 28.68 -1.24
N VAL A 248 61.39 27.52 -1.07
CA VAL A 248 62.77 27.41 -0.55
C VAL A 248 63.77 28.14 -1.46
N GLU A 249 63.61 28.02 -2.78
CA GLU A 249 64.46 28.74 -3.73
C GLU A 249 64.26 30.26 -3.63
N LEU A 250 63.02 30.72 -3.46
CA LEU A 250 62.70 32.12 -3.27
C LEU A 250 63.32 32.67 -1.98
N GLU A 251 63.25 31.90 -0.90
CA GLU A 251 63.85 32.24 0.40
C GLU A 251 65.37 32.36 0.29
N ASN A 252 66.05 31.38 -0.33
CA ASN A 252 67.49 31.41 -0.58
C ASN A 252 67.92 32.59 -1.46
N LYS A 253 67.11 32.94 -2.49
CA LYS A 253 67.37 34.12 -3.32
C LYS A 253 67.20 35.41 -2.53
N ASN A 254 66.21 35.47 -1.64
CA ASN A 254 65.99 36.63 -0.78
C ASN A 254 67.13 36.83 0.22
N THR A 255 67.61 35.75 0.86
CA THR A 255 68.77 35.82 1.75
C THR A 255 70.04 36.24 1.00
N ALA A 256 70.29 35.69 -0.19
CA ALA A 256 71.44 36.10 -1.01
C ALA A 256 71.35 37.56 -1.47
N LEU A 257 70.14 38.05 -1.80
CA LEU A 257 69.93 39.47 -2.13
C LEU A 257 70.19 40.37 -0.92
N GLN A 258 69.76 39.97 0.28
CA GLN A 258 70.04 40.71 1.51
C GLN A 258 71.55 40.76 1.82
N GLU A 259 72.25 39.64 1.66
CA GLU A 259 73.71 39.57 1.81
C GLU A 259 74.43 40.47 0.79
N ALA A 260 73.97 40.46 -0.47
CA ALA A 260 74.54 41.31 -1.51
C ALA A 260 74.31 42.80 -1.24
N ASP A 261 73.13 43.19 -0.74
CA ASP A 261 72.83 44.58 -0.41
C ASP A 261 73.65 45.05 0.81
N GLN A 262 73.81 44.20 1.83
CA GLN A 262 74.71 44.47 2.96
C GLN A 262 76.16 44.63 2.51
N PHE A 263 76.63 43.75 1.63
CA PHE A 263 77.99 43.85 1.07
C PHE A 263 78.17 45.13 0.26
N LYS A 264 77.16 45.54 -0.52
CA LYS A 264 77.17 46.81 -1.26
C LYS A 264 77.27 48.00 -0.30
N ASP A 265 76.50 48.01 0.79
CA ASP A 265 76.53 49.08 1.79
C ASP A 265 77.88 49.16 2.50
N GLU A 266 78.47 48.02 2.85
CA GLU A 266 79.80 47.93 3.45
C GLU A 266 80.89 48.42 2.48
N PHE A 267 80.83 47.99 1.21
CA PHE A 267 81.73 48.45 0.17
C PHE A 267 81.64 49.96 -0.06
N MET A 268 80.43 50.51 -0.14
CA MET A 268 80.21 51.95 -0.30
C MET A 268 80.76 52.75 0.89
N LYS A 269 80.59 52.23 2.11
CA LYS A 269 81.16 52.83 3.33
C LYS A 269 82.69 52.80 3.32
N ASN A 270 83.30 51.67 2.94
CA ASN A 270 84.74 51.50 2.89
C ASN A 270 85.39 52.35 1.78
N ILE A 271 84.84 52.36 0.56
CA ILE A 271 85.32 53.22 -0.53
C ILE A 271 85.21 54.69 -0.17
N SER A 272 84.10 55.11 0.46
CA SER A 272 83.94 56.51 0.88
C SER A 272 85.03 56.93 1.88
N HIS A 273 85.49 56.01 2.75
CA HIS A 273 86.60 56.26 3.66
C HIS A 273 87.96 56.33 2.94
N GLU A 274 88.21 55.39 2.02
CA GLU A 274 89.46 55.29 1.25
C GLU A 274 89.66 56.46 0.28
N LEU A 275 88.59 57.00 -0.32
CA LEU A 275 88.69 58.14 -1.24
C LEU A 275 88.79 59.49 -0.53
N ARG A 276 88.15 59.65 0.63
CA ARG A 276 88.17 60.92 1.40
C ARG A 276 89.56 61.24 1.96
N THR A 277 90.34 60.21 2.28
CA THR A 277 91.70 60.32 2.85
C THR A 277 92.72 60.96 1.88
N PRO A 278 92.87 60.50 0.62
CA PRO A 278 93.70 61.17 -0.39
C PRO A 278 93.06 62.45 -0.92
N LEU A 279 91.73 62.59 -0.97
CA LEU A 279 91.11 63.86 -1.39
C LEU A 279 91.42 65.00 -0.40
N ASN A 280 91.45 64.70 0.91
CA ASN A 280 91.93 65.64 1.92
C ASN A 280 93.43 65.94 1.79
N SER A 281 94.25 64.96 1.36
CA SER A 281 95.68 65.21 1.13
C SER A 281 95.94 66.10 -0.09
N ILE A 282 95.11 65.99 -1.14
CA ILE A 282 95.17 66.86 -2.34
C ILE A 282 94.57 68.25 -2.06
N ILE A 283 93.49 68.34 -1.28
CA ILE A 283 92.90 69.65 -0.89
C ILE A 283 93.84 70.44 0.03
N CYS A 284 94.62 69.77 0.89
CA CYS A 284 95.66 70.41 1.70
C CYS A 284 96.94 70.75 0.92
N SER A 285 97.20 70.17 -0.25
CA SER A 285 98.37 70.52 -1.07
C SER A 285 98.13 71.71 -2.01
N ILE A 286 96.91 72.27 -2.03
CA ILE A 286 96.50 73.41 -2.87
C ILE A 286 96.28 74.70 -2.02
N LYS A 287 96.76 74.72 -0.78
CA LYS A 287 96.75 75.92 0.10
C LYS A 287 98.14 76.19 0.65
#